data_AF-A0A970G4Z9-F1
#
_entry.id   AF-A0A970G4Z9-F1
#
_cell.length_a   1.000
_cell.length_b   1.000
_cell.length_c   1.000
_cell.angle_alpha   90.00
_cell.angle_beta   90.00
_cell.angle_gamma   90.00
#
_symmetry.space_group_name_H-M   'P 1'
#
loop_
_entity.id
_entity.type
_entity.pdbx_description
1 polymer ?
#
loop_
_entity_poly.entity_id
_entity_poly.type
_entity_poly.pdbx_seq_one_letter_code
_entity_poly.pdbx_strand_id
1 'polypeptide(L)'
;MNKALRALKHYGLRNPQVRFIWHNENETYHVADDADEYLLRVHSPAEGFDLRLLYGDTILEERLGRELLALRTLSAKGFRAQTPILTNQGAAYTLLEDCSPVSLLTWVAGKPLLDKHVY
;
A
#
# COMPACT_ATOMS: atom_id res chain seq x y z
N MET A 1 9.88 0.67 17.80
CA MET A 1 9.14 1.62 16.95
C MET A 1 8.47 0.82 15.83
N ASN A 2 7.16 1.00 15.60
CA ASN A 2 6.38 0.23 14.60
C ASN A 2 6.95 0.44 13.19
N LYS A 3 7.09 -0.63 12.38
CA LYS A 3 7.62 -0.57 11.02
C LYS A 3 6.83 0.39 10.12
N ALA A 4 5.51 0.46 10.32
CA ALA A 4 4.64 1.38 9.59
C ALA A 4 5.06 2.84 9.83
N LEU A 5 5.22 3.24 11.11
CA LEU A 5 5.66 4.61 11.46
C LEU A 5 7.05 4.94 10.90
N ARG A 6 7.94 3.96 10.81
CA ARG A 6 9.26 4.15 10.21
C ARG A 6 9.17 4.44 8.71
N ALA A 7 8.34 3.69 7.98
CA ALA A 7 8.11 3.93 6.56
C ALA A 7 7.58 5.35 6.30
N LEU A 8 6.71 5.85 7.17
CA LEU A 8 6.08 7.16 7.00
C LEU A 8 7.05 8.34 7.06
N LYS A 9 8.25 8.17 7.63
CA LYS A 9 9.31 9.21 7.62
C LYS A 9 9.81 9.55 6.22
N HIS A 10 9.60 8.66 5.24
CA HIS A 10 9.98 8.90 3.85
C HIS A 10 8.93 9.72 3.09
N TYR A 11 7.81 10.06 3.72
CA TYR A 11 6.72 10.82 3.12
C TYR A 11 6.58 12.18 3.81
N GLY A 12 5.89 13.11 3.14
CA GLY A 12 5.69 14.49 3.61
C GLY A 12 4.57 14.61 4.65
N LEU A 13 4.37 13.59 5.49
CA LEU A 13 3.32 13.57 6.51
C LEU A 13 3.76 14.32 7.77
N ARG A 14 2.82 14.93 8.50
CA ARG A 14 3.12 15.79 9.65
C ARG A 14 3.06 15.05 10.97
N ASN A 15 1.92 14.42 11.26
CA ASN A 15 1.69 13.71 12.51
C ASN A 15 0.87 12.42 12.27
N PRO A 16 1.42 11.47 11.49
CA PRO A 16 0.65 10.33 11.05
C PRO A 16 0.31 9.38 12.19
N GLN A 17 -0.97 8.98 12.25
CA GLN A 17 -1.47 7.92 13.11
C GLN A 17 -1.70 6.65 12.29
N VAL A 18 -1.19 5.52 12.77
CA VAL A 18 -1.26 4.24 12.05
C VAL A 18 -2.16 3.25 12.76
N ARG A 19 -3.01 2.56 12.00
CA ARG A 19 -3.84 1.45 12.47
C ARG A 19 -3.72 0.27 11.52
N PHE A 20 -3.36 -0.89 12.04
CA PHE A 20 -3.32 -2.13 11.25
C PHE A 20 -4.71 -2.51 10.73
N ILE A 21 -4.78 -3.01 9.50
CA ILE A 21 -6.01 -3.48 8.86
C ILE A 21 -5.96 -5.00 8.67
N TRP A 22 -4.95 -5.49 7.93
CA TRP A 22 -4.89 -6.88 7.49
C TRP A 22 -3.47 -7.28 7.08
N HIS A 23 -3.19 -8.59 7.05
CA HIS A 23 -1.96 -9.17 6.50
C HIS A 23 -2.27 -10.42 5.70
N ASN A 24 -2.00 -10.38 4.39
CA ASN A 24 -2.04 -11.54 3.51
C ASN A 24 -0.87 -11.48 2.52
N GLU A 25 -1.09 -11.02 1.30
CA GLU A 25 -0.02 -10.65 0.36
C GLU A 25 0.82 -9.48 0.91
N ASN A 26 0.16 -8.54 1.57
CA ASN A 26 0.77 -7.32 2.10
C ASN A 26 0.34 -7.11 3.54
N GLU A 27 1.20 -6.52 4.36
CA GLU A 27 0.76 -5.90 5.60
C GLU A 27 0.19 -4.52 5.30
N THR A 28 -1.07 -4.33 5.66
CA THR A 28 -1.85 -3.17 5.25
C THR A 28 -2.27 -2.36 6.46
N TYR A 29 -2.04 -1.05 6.40
CA TYR A 29 -2.31 -0.12 7.49
C TYR A 29 -3.13 1.06 6.97
N HIS A 30 -4.09 1.49 7.77
CA HIS A 30 -4.73 2.80 7.65
C HIS A 30 -3.78 3.84 8.24
N VAL A 31 -3.61 4.95 7.54
CA VAL A 31 -2.84 6.09 8.01
C VAL A 31 -3.72 7.32 7.97
N ALA A 32 -3.84 8.01 9.10
CA ALA A 32 -4.49 9.31 9.18
C ALA A 32 -3.43 10.39 9.43
N ASP A 33 -3.46 11.48 8.66
CA ASP A 33 -2.63 12.67 8.88
C ASP A 33 -3.50 13.92 8.75
N ASP A 34 -3.76 14.59 9.88
CA ASP A 34 -4.74 15.68 9.98
C ASP A 34 -6.14 15.30 9.41
N ALA A 35 -6.48 15.83 8.23
CA ALA A 35 -7.76 15.59 7.55
C ALA A 35 -7.67 14.55 6.42
N ASP A 36 -6.46 14.08 6.10
CA ASP A 36 -6.20 13.17 5.00
C ASP A 36 -6.05 11.73 5.50
N GLU A 37 -6.56 10.79 4.69
CA GLU A 37 -6.47 9.35 4.94
C GLU A 37 -5.69 8.67 3.82
N TYR A 38 -4.89 7.66 4.20
CA TYR A 38 -4.06 6.90 3.28
C TYR A 38 -4.06 5.41 3.62
N LEU A 39 -3.67 4.61 2.62
CA LEU A 39 -3.39 3.19 2.75
C LEU A 39 -1.88 2.95 2.63
N LEU A 40 -1.24 2.49 3.70
CA LEU A 40 0.15 2.06 3.68
C LEU A 40 0.21 0.54 3.47
N ARG A 41 1.02 0.09 2.51
CA ARG A 41 1.24 -1.32 2.21
C ARG A 41 2.71 -1.65 2.35
N VAL A 42 3.03 -2.57 3.26
CA VAL A 42 4.36 -3.18 3.34
C VAL A 42 4.30 -4.52 2.59
N HIS A 43 5.09 -4.62 1.53
CA HIS A 43 5.11 -5.74 0.59
C HIS A 43 5.91 -6.89 1.16
N SER A 44 5.31 -7.55 2.14
CA SER A 44 5.87 -8.68 2.87
C SER A 44 4.77 -9.75 3.00
N PRO A 45 4.78 -10.74 2.09
CA PRO A 45 3.77 -11.80 2.12
C PRO A 45 3.80 -12.55 3.45
N ALA A 46 2.62 -12.80 4.01
CA ALA A 46 2.47 -13.64 5.19
C ALA A 46 2.98 -15.05 4.91
N GLU A 47 3.35 -15.76 5.98
CA GLU A 47 3.74 -17.15 5.88
C GLU A 47 2.64 -17.98 5.20
N GLY A 48 3.02 -18.78 4.21
CA GLY A 48 2.09 -19.58 3.39
C GLY A 48 1.45 -18.86 2.21
N PHE A 49 1.71 -17.56 2.00
CA PHE A 49 1.22 -16.82 0.83
C PHE A 49 2.22 -16.86 -0.33
N ASP A 50 2.09 -17.85 -1.23
CA ASP A 50 2.98 -18.00 -2.40
C ASP A 50 2.48 -17.23 -3.63
N LEU A 51 3.22 -16.18 -3.99
CA LEU A 51 2.92 -15.32 -5.11
C LEU A 51 3.49 -15.82 -6.45
N ARG A 52 4.35 -16.85 -6.44
CA ARG A 52 4.95 -17.40 -7.67
C ARG A 52 3.90 -17.96 -8.63
N LEU A 53 2.79 -18.47 -8.10
CA LEU A 53 1.66 -18.96 -8.91
C LEU A 53 1.03 -17.87 -9.78
N LEU A 54 1.06 -16.60 -9.35
CA LEU A 54 0.45 -15.48 -10.06
C LEU A 54 1.45 -14.70 -10.90
N TYR A 55 2.71 -14.62 -10.46
CA TYR A 55 3.71 -13.70 -11.03
C TYR A 55 4.96 -14.40 -11.58
N GLY A 56 5.01 -15.74 -11.51
CA GLY A 56 6.18 -16.52 -11.92
C GLY A 56 7.44 -16.10 -11.16
N ASP A 57 8.53 -15.95 -11.89
CA ASP A 57 9.85 -15.55 -11.37
C ASP A 57 10.07 -14.02 -11.37
N THR A 58 9.01 -13.22 -11.62
CA THR A 58 9.14 -11.76 -11.63
C THR A 58 9.51 -11.25 -10.23
N ILE A 59 10.60 -10.48 -10.14
CA ILE A 59 11.05 -9.90 -8.87
C ILE A 59 10.04 -8.89 -8.33
N LEU A 60 9.95 -8.80 -7.00
CA LEU A 60 8.95 -8.02 -6.28
C LEU A 60 8.93 -6.55 -6.69
N GLU A 61 10.11 -5.95 -6.88
CA GLU A 61 10.28 -4.53 -7.20
C GLU A 61 9.75 -4.20 -8.59
N GLU A 62 10.00 -5.07 -9.57
CA GLU A 62 9.48 -4.91 -10.93
C GLU A 62 7.95 -5.00 -10.95
N ARG A 63 7.41 -5.99 -10.22
CA ARG A 63 5.96 -6.15 -10.07
C ARG A 63 5.33 -4.93 -9.42
N LEU A 64 5.90 -4.48 -8.30
CA LEU A 64 5.43 -3.31 -7.56
C LEU A 64 5.47 -2.05 -8.43
N GLY A 65 6.58 -1.81 -9.13
CA GLY A 65 6.71 -0.66 -10.03
C GLY A 65 5.64 -0.63 -11.11
N ARG A 66 5.35 -1.79 -11.72
CA ARG A 66 4.27 -1.93 -12.73
C ARG A 66 2.89 -1.71 -12.14
N GLU A 67 2.62 -2.24 -10.94
CA GLU A 67 1.34 -2.06 -10.25
C GLU A 67 1.08 -0.57 -9.94
N LEU A 68 2.06 0.13 -9.37
CA LEU A 68 1.94 1.55 -9.02
C LEU A 68 1.78 2.41 -10.27
N LEU A 69 2.47 2.07 -11.37
CA LEU A 69 2.29 2.73 -12.66
C LEU A 69 0.88 2.52 -13.22
N ALA A 70 0.34 1.31 -13.12
CA ALA A 70 -1.02 1.00 -13.57
C ALA A 70 -2.06 1.80 -12.77
N LEU A 71 -1.95 1.80 -11.43
CA LEU A 71 -2.82 2.59 -10.55
C LEU A 71 -2.79 4.09 -10.89
N ARG A 72 -1.59 4.65 -11.06
CA ARG A 72 -1.42 6.06 -11.44
C ARG A 72 -2.06 6.35 -12.80
N THR A 73 -1.86 5.47 -13.78
CA THR A 73 -2.44 5.60 -15.13
C THR A 73 -3.97 5.58 -15.08
N LEU A 74 -4.55 4.63 -14.34
CA LEU A 74 -6.00 4.51 -14.17
C LEU A 74 -6.59 5.75 -13.51
N SER A 75 -5.98 6.22 -12.42
CA SER A 75 -6.38 7.45 -11.74
C SER A 75 -6.32 8.67 -12.67
N ALA A 76 -5.24 8.81 -13.45
CA ALA A 76 -5.08 9.89 -14.43
C ALA A 76 -6.12 9.86 -15.57
N LYS A 77 -6.72 8.68 -15.82
CA LYS A 77 -7.82 8.51 -16.78
C LYS A 77 -9.21 8.72 -16.17
N GLY A 78 -9.29 9.15 -14.90
CA GLY A 78 -10.53 9.44 -14.21
C GLY A 78 -11.20 8.23 -13.56
N PHE A 79 -10.55 7.06 -13.53
CA PHE A 79 -11.06 5.94 -12.75
C PHE A 79 -10.89 6.22 -11.26
N ARG A 80 -11.89 5.80 -10.46
CA ARG A 80 -11.82 5.83 -9.00
C ARG A 80 -10.92 4.70 -8.49
N ALA A 81 -9.65 4.81 -8.79
CA ALA A 81 -8.58 3.92 -8.33
C ALA A 81 -7.74 4.61 -7.26
N GLN A 82 -7.02 3.82 -6.47
CA GLN A 82 -6.00 4.34 -5.59
C GLN A 82 -4.88 5.00 -6.38
N THR A 83 -4.28 6.04 -5.81
CA THR A 83 -3.17 6.79 -6.42
C THR A 83 -1.95 6.71 -5.51
N PRO A 84 -0.76 6.36 -6.03
CA PRO A 84 0.46 6.38 -5.24
C PRO A 84 0.82 7.79 -4.75
N ILE A 85 1.08 7.92 -3.45
CA ILE A 85 1.69 9.10 -2.84
C ILE A 85 3.20 8.97 -3.01
N LEU A 86 3.83 10.01 -3.54
CA LEU A 86 5.27 10.01 -3.74
C LEU A 86 5.99 10.28 -2.41
N THR A 87 7.15 9.66 -2.24
CA THR A 87 8.07 9.96 -1.16
C THR A 87 8.62 11.38 -1.30
N ASN A 88 9.32 11.86 -0.28
CA ASN A 88 10.04 13.14 -0.30
C ASN A 88 11.13 13.20 -1.41
N GLN A 89 11.51 12.06 -1.98
CA GLN A 89 12.44 11.94 -3.10
C GLN A 89 11.75 11.76 -4.46
N GLY A 90 10.41 11.84 -4.52
CA GLY A 90 9.63 11.69 -5.75
C GLY A 90 9.43 10.24 -6.20
N ALA A 91 9.80 9.24 -5.39
CA ALA A 91 9.61 7.82 -5.72
C ALA A 91 8.21 7.31 -5.30
N ALA A 92 7.66 6.34 -6.02
CA ALA A 92 6.33 5.77 -5.73
C ALA A 92 6.32 4.75 -4.58
N TYR A 93 7.49 4.24 -4.19
CA TYR A 93 7.70 3.36 -3.06
C TYR A 93 9.06 3.64 -2.41
N THR A 94 9.28 3.10 -1.22
CA THR A 94 10.56 3.13 -0.49
C THR A 94 10.88 1.74 0.05
N LEU A 95 12.08 1.54 0.59
CA LEU A 95 12.50 0.30 1.25
C LEU A 95 12.69 0.54 2.75
N LEU A 96 12.24 -0.42 3.56
CA LEU A 96 12.59 -0.48 4.98
C LEU A 96 14.01 -1.06 5.17
N GLU A 97 14.49 -1.04 6.41
CA GLU A 97 15.82 -1.58 6.77
C GLU A 97 15.95 -3.09 6.52
N ASP A 98 14.84 -3.82 6.56
CA ASP A 98 14.75 -5.26 6.24
C ASP A 98 14.58 -5.50 4.73
N CYS A 99 14.77 -4.47 3.90
CA CYS A 99 14.53 -4.45 2.46
C CYS A 99 13.08 -4.66 2.04
N SER A 100 12.11 -4.69 2.97
CA SER A 100 10.69 -4.77 2.61
C SER A 100 10.28 -3.51 1.84
N PRO A 101 9.74 -3.62 0.62
CA PRO A 101 9.20 -2.47 -0.10
C PRO A 101 7.94 -1.95 0.57
N VAL A 102 7.75 -0.63 0.50
CA VAL A 102 6.59 0.05 1.09
C VAL A 102 6.03 1.08 0.13
N SER A 103 4.72 1.04 -0.09
CA SER A 103 3.99 2.06 -0.85
C SER A 103 2.91 2.71 0.02
N LEU A 104 2.68 4.00 -0.22
CA LEU A 104 1.60 4.78 0.38
C LEU A 104 0.65 5.16 -0.75
N LEU A 105 -0.64 4.90 -0.55
CA LEU A 105 -1.68 5.14 -1.56
C LEU A 105 -2.77 6.03 -0.97
N THR A 106 -3.51 6.74 -1.82
CA THR A 106 -4.74 7.41 -1.39
C THR A 106 -5.74 6.41 -0.80
N TRP A 107 -6.46 6.87 0.23
CA TRP A 107 -7.58 6.12 0.76
C TRP A 107 -8.77 6.18 -0.19
N VAL A 108 -9.45 5.05 -0.36
CA VAL A 108 -10.71 5.00 -1.11
C VAL A 108 -11.83 4.81 -0.11
N ALA A 109 -12.59 5.89 0.12
CA ALA A 109 -13.78 5.83 0.94
C ALA A 109 -14.78 4.85 0.33
N GLY A 110 -15.17 3.86 1.13
CA GLY A 110 -16.09 2.81 0.76
C GLY A 110 -16.62 2.10 2.01
N LYS A 111 -17.61 1.24 1.81
CA LYS A 111 -18.13 0.36 2.87
C LYS A 111 -17.92 -1.08 2.41
N PRO A 112 -17.47 -2.00 3.29
CA PRO A 112 -17.52 -3.41 2.99
C PRO A 112 -18.93 -3.79 2.54
N LEU A 113 -19.04 -4.58 1.48
CA LEU A 113 -20.31 -5.21 1.14
C LEU A 113 -20.61 -6.21 2.27
N LEU A 114 -21.58 -5.86 3.11
CA LEU A 114 -22.09 -6.77 4.13
C LEU A 114 -23.00 -7.77 3.43
N ASP A 115 -22.46 -8.94 3.12
CA ASP A 115 -23.24 -10.01 2.53
C ASP A 115 -24.25 -10.50 3.58
N LYS A 116 -25.54 -10.22 3.37
CA LYS A 116 -26.62 -10.69 4.26
C LYS A 116 -27.23 -12.01 3.80
N HIS A 117 -26.70 -12.64 2.75
CA HIS A 117 -27.24 -13.87 2.19
C HIS A 117 -26.13 -14.81 1.74
N VAL A 118 -25.56 -15.55 2.69
CA VAL A 118 -24.93 -16.84 2.39
C VAL A 118 -25.82 -17.90 3.05
N TYR A 119 -26.49 -18.68 2.19
CA TYR A 119 -27.40 -19.78 2.53
C TYR A 119 -26.67 -20.94 3.21
#